data_AF-A0A085WGL4-F1
#
_entry.id   AF-A0A085WGL4-F1
#
_cell.length_a   1.000
_cell.length_b   1.000
_cell.length_c   1.000
_cell.angle_alpha   90.00
_cell.angle_beta   90.00
_cell.angle_gamma   90.00
#
_symmetry.space_group_name_H-M   'P 1'
#
loop_
_entity.id
_entity.type
_entity.pdbx_description
1 polymer ?
#
loop_
_entity_poly.entity_id
_entity_poly.type
_entity_poly.pdbx_seq_one_letter_code
_entity_poly.pdbx_strand_id
1 'polypeptide(L)'
;MTKPADKPQWVRIAEQFEQSGLTQKQFAQQQGLPLSTVQSWVYRRRRQVAAPSAPPVRLLPVEVAAPAMSSAGKMEVLTARGVRVSFTMGTDVSYVAQLVAALERGGSC
;
A
#
# COMPACT_ATOMS: atom_id res chain seq x y z
N MET A 1 31.82 13.48 4.62
CA MET A 1 31.19 13.29 5.95
C MET A 1 30.47 11.96 5.94
N THR A 2 31.09 10.92 6.51
CA THR A 2 30.59 9.54 6.48
C THR A 2 29.29 9.43 7.28
N LYS A 3 28.18 9.11 6.62
CA LYS A 3 26.91 8.74 7.26
C LYS A 3 27.23 7.69 8.33
N PRO A 4 26.94 7.91 9.63
CA PRO A 4 27.24 6.93 10.67
C PRO A 4 26.37 5.66 10.60
N ALA A 5 25.67 5.42 9.49
CA ALA A 5 24.59 4.45 9.39
C ALA A 5 25.03 3.02 9.74
N ASP A 6 26.31 2.66 9.57
CA ASP A 6 26.75 1.27 9.65
C ASP A 6 28.06 1.08 10.43
N LYS A 7 28.30 1.83 11.51
CA LYS A 7 29.41 1.44 12.41
C LYS A 7 28.90 0.39 13.40
N PRO A 8 29.34 -0.89 13.31
CA PRO A 8 28.86 -1.98 14.17
C PRO A 8 29.05 -1.70 15.67
N GLN A 9 29.94 -0.78 16.01
CA GLN A 9 30.14 -0.30 17.38
C GLN A 9 28.86 0.26 18.02
N TRP A 10 28.00 0.97 17.27
CA TRP A 10 26.82 1.61 17.84
C TRP A 10 25.65 0.66 18.02
N VAL A 11 25.59 -0.38 17.18
CA VAL A 11 24.66 -1.50 17.36
C VAL A 11 24.96 -2.21 18.67
N ARG A 12 26.24 -2.53 18.93
CA ARG A 12 26.68 -3.14 20.19
C ARG A 12 26.37 -2.27 21.42
N ILE A 13 26.57 -0.96 21.32
CA ILE A 13 26.25 -0.01 22.41
C ILE A 13 24.74 -0.01 22.69
N ALA A 14 23.89 -0.05 21.67
CA ALA A 14 22.45 -0.12 21.86
C ALA A 14 22.00 -1.47 22.46
N GLU A 15 22.65 -2.59 22.08
CA GLU A 15 22.41 -3.92 22.67
C GLU A 15 22.80 -3.95 24.14
N GLN A 16 23.96 -3.41 24.48
CA GLN A 16 24.41 -3.27 25.87
C GLN A 16 23.44 -2.40 26.68
N PHE A 17 22.90 -1.32 26.10
CA PHE A 17 21.89 -0.51 26.76
C PHE A 17 20.63 -1.32 27.08
N GLU A 18 20.09 -2.06 26.11
CA GLU A 18 18.88 -2.87 26.30
C GLU A 18 19.08 -3.98 27.34
N GLN A 19 20.27 -4.60 27.38
CA GLN A 19 20.62 -5.63 28.37
C GLN A 19 20.89 -5.04 29.77
N SER A 20 21.35 -3.79 29.85
CA SER A 20 21.74 -3.18 31.14
C SER A 20 20.57 -2.89 32.07
N GLY A 21 19.35 -2.72 31.55
CA GLY A 21 18.19 -2.28 32.34
C GLY A 21 18.33 -0.87 32.94
N LEU A 22 19.38 -0.13 32.58
CA LEU A 22 19.66 1.21 33.09
C LEU A 22 18.80 2.27 32.39
N THR A 23 18.63 3.42 33.04
CA THR A 23 18.13 4.60 32.34
C THR A 23 19.15 5.11 31.33
N GLN A 24 18.69 5.77 30.27
CA GLN A 24 19.59 6.32 29.23
C GLN A 24 20.65 7.28 29.80
N LYS A 25 20.32 8.02 30.87
CA LYS A 25 21.24 8.92 31.56
C LYS A 25 22.36 8.17 32.29
N GLN A 26 22.01 7.11 33.03
CA GLN A 26 22.98 6.27 33.73
C GLN A 26 23.89 5.54 32.75
N PHE A 27 23.31 4.98 31.67
CA PHE A 27 24.08 4.31 30.64
C PHE A 27 25.05 5.25 29.92
N ALA A 28 24.60 6.47 29.57
CA ALA A 28 25.47 7.49 28.97
C ALA A 28 26.66 7.84 29.87
N GLN A 29 26.41 8.01 31.18
CA GLN A 29 27.46 8.30 32.16
C GLN A 29 28.46 7.14 32.30
N GLN A 30 27.99 5.90 32.37
CA GLN A 30 28.87 4.72 32.49
C GLN A 30 29.74 4.50 31.24
N GLN A 31 29.19 4.75 30.06
CA GLN A 31 29.90 4.57 28.79
C GLN A 31 30.75 5.78 28.39
N GLY A 32 30.73 6.87 29.18
CA GLY A 32 31.42 8.11 28.83
C GLY A 32 30.89 8.77 27.56
N LEU A 33 29.61 8.54 27.23
CA LEU A 33 28.98 9.04 26.02
C LEU A 33 28.06 10.23 26.32
N PRO A 34 27.94 11.21 25.39
CA PRO A 34 26.91 12.23 25.49
C PRO A 34 25.51 11.61 25.49
N LEU A 35 24.61 12.09 26.35
CA LEU A 35 23.23 11.61 26.44
C LEU A 35 22.47 11.72 25.10
N SER A 36 22.69 12.81 24.37
CA SER A 36 22.08 13.04 23.05
C SER A 36 22.45 11.95 22.03
N THR A 37 23.68 11.43 22.12
CA THR A 37 24.16 10.33 21.29
C THR A 37 23.37 9.07 21.59
N VAL A 38 23.28 8.68 22.87
CA VAL A 38 22.52 7.50 23.31
C VAL A 38 21.05 7.62 22.89
N GLN A 39 20.42 8.77 23.11
CA GLN A 39 19.04 9.04 22.71
C GLN A 39 18.80 8.89 21.21
N SER A 40 19.64 9.52 20.38
CA SER A 40 19.55 9.45 18.92
C SER A 40 19.67 8.02 18.41
N TRP A 41 20.58 7.22 18.99
CA TRP A 41 20.78 5.83 18.61
C TRP A 41 19.65 4.91 19.07
N VAL A 42 19.16 5.05 20.30
CA VAL A 42 18.00 4.29 20.79
C VAL A 42 16.76 4.59 19.94
N TYR A 43 16.52 5.86 19.62
CA TYR A 43 15.41 6.25 18.74
C TYR A 43 15.55 5.65 17.34
N ARG A 44 16.73 5.75 16.72
CA ARG A 44 17.00 5.21 15.39
C ARG A 44 16.81 3.69 15.35
N ARG A 45 17.32 2.97 16.35
CA ARG A 45 17.18 1.51 16.44
C ARG A 45 15.72 1.09 16.60
N ARG A 46 14.95 1.77 17.47
CA ARG A 46 13.50 1.52 17.60
C ARG A 46 12.78 1.69 16.26
N ARG A 47 13.15 2.70 15.47
CA ARG A 47 12.57 2.92 14.13
C ARG A 47 12.96 1.85 13.11
N GLN A 48 14.17 1.29 13.21
CA GLN A 48 14.64 0.19 12.37
C GLN A 48 14.00 -1.15 12.75
N VAL A 49 13.77 -1.41 14.04
CA VAL A 49 13.10 -2.62 14.54
C VAL A 49 11.58 -2.56 14.29
N ALA A 50 10.97 -1.39 14.46
CA ALA A 50 9.54 -1.19 14.25
C ALA A 50 9.14 -1.05 12.77
N ALA A 51 10.11 -0.81 11.87
CA ALA A 51 9.87 -1.00 10.45
C ALA A 51 10.03 -2.50 10.17
N PRO A 52 8.95 -3.24 9.85
CA PRO A 52 9.16 -4.49 9.14
C PRO A 52 10.04 -4.11 7.94
N SER A 53 11.10 -4.87 7.69
CA SER A 53 11.72 -4.88 6.38
C SER A 53 10.62 -5.33 5.43
N ALA A 54 9.86 -4.37 4.92
CA ALA A 54 8.83 -4.63 3.95
C ALA A 54 9.56 -5.32 2.80
N PRO A 55 9.09 -6.50 2.36
CA PRO A 55 9.74 -7.19 1.26
C PRO A 55 9.89 -6.19 0.11
N PRO A 56 11.03 -6.21 -0.61
CA PRO A 56 11.26 -5.26 -1.70
C PRO A 56 10.06 -5.29 -2.63
N VAL A 57 9.32 -4.18 -2.69
CA VAL A 57 8.10 -4.09 -3.48
C VAL A 57 8.51 -4.18 -4.95
N ARG A 58 8.18 -5.30 -5.58
CA ARG A 58 8.38 -5.48 -7.01
C ARG A 58 7.32 -4.68 -7.75
N LEU A 59 7.70 -3.52 -8.26
CA LEU A 59 6.86 -2.74 -9.17
C LEU A 59 6.80 -3.48 -10.51
N LEU A 60 5.58 -3.78 -10.97
CA LEU A 60 5.36 -4.33 -12.30
C LEU A 60 5.15 -3.18 -13.29
N PRO A 61 5.76 -3.23 -14.49
CA PRO A 61 5.44 -2.28 -15.55
C PRO A 61 3.97 -2.44 -15.93
N VAL A 62 3.25 -1.32 -15.96
CA VAL A 62 1.87 -1.24 -16.42
C VAL A 62 1.86 -0.40 -17.68
N GLU A 63 1.41 -0.99 -18.78
CA GLU A 63 1.08 -0.24 -19.99
C GLU A 63 -0.30 0.37 -19.83
N VAL A 64 -0.38 1.70 -19.87
CA VAL A 64 -1.65 2.42 -19.86
C VAL A 64 -2.14 2.47 -21.30
N ALA A 65 -3.18 1.68 -21.62
CA ALA A 65 -3.84 1.78 -22.90
C ALA A 65 -4.39 3.21 -23.07
N ALA A 66 -4.09 3.84 -24.20
CA ALA A 66 -4.71 5.11 -24.57
C ALA A 66 -6.23 4.94 -24.54
N PRO A 67 -7.00 5.91 -24.02
CA PRO A 67 -8.45 5.83 -24.04
C PRO A 67 -8.87 5.66 -25.49
N ALA A 68 -9.49 4.52 -25.79
CA ALA A 68 -10.12 4.30 -27.08
C ALA A 68 -11.13 5.43 -27.25
N MET A 69 -10.88 6.36 -28.17
CA MET A 69 -11.88 7.35 -28.57
C MET A 69 -13.06 6.55 -29.13
N SER A 70 -14.07 6.28 -28.30
CA SER A 70 -15.24 5.56 -28.75
C SER A 70 -16.06 6.52 -29.61
N SER A 71 -15.94 6.37 -30.92
CA SER A 71 -16.70 7.17 -31.89
C SER A 71 -18.20 6.82 -31.91
N ALA A 72 -18.63 5.83 -31.13
CA ALA A 72 -20.03 5.57 -30.85
C ALA A 72 -20.26 5.61 -29.34
N GLY A 73 -21.18 6.46 -28.89
CA GLY A 73 -21.60 6.50 -27.49
C GLY A 73 -22.10 5.12 -27.07
N LYS A 74 -21.53 4.56 -26.00
CA LYS A 74 -22.06 3.36 -25.37
C LYS A 74 -23.20 3.77 -24.45
N MET A 75 -24.32 3.07 -24.55
CA MET A 75 -25.45 3.19 -23.63
C MET A 75 -25.47 1.97 -22.72
N GLU A 76 -25.84 2.20 -21.46
CA GLU A 76 -25.95 1.14 -20.46
C GLU A 76 -27.33 1.12 -19.82
N VAL A 77 -27.85 -0.09 -19.59
CA VAL A 77 -29.08 -0.34 -18.82
C VAL A 77 -28.73 -1.26 -17.66
N LEU A 78 -29.13 -0.87 -16.45
CA LEU A 78 -29.08 -1.69 -15.25
C LEU A 78 -30.48 -2.23 -14.97
N THR A 79 -30.64 -3.55 -14.96
CA THR A 79 -31.92 -4.18 -14.63
C THR A 79 -32.15 -4.20 -13.11
N ALA A 80 -33.40 -4.41 -12.67
CA ALA A 80 -33.73 -4.51 -11.24
C ALA A 80 -32.99 -5.66 -10.52
N ARG A 81 -32.51 -6.66 -11.26
CA ARG A 81 -31.70 -7.79 -10.77
C ARG A 81 -30.20 -7.52 -10.76
N GLY A 82 -29.78 -6.30 -11.08
CA GLY A 82 -28.36 -5.91 -11.07
C GLY A 82 -27.57 -6.36 -12.31
N VAL A 83 -28.25 -6.84 -13.36
CA VAL A 83 -27.59 -7.17 -14.63
C VAL A 83 -27.32 -5.88 -15.38
N ARG A 84 -26.08 -5.68 -15.82
CA ARG A 84 -25.67 -4.54 -16.63
C ARG A 84 -25.55 -4.95 -18.10
N VAL A 85 -26.29 -4.26 -18.96
CA VAL A 85 -26.25 -4.46 -20.42
C VAL A 85 -25.69 -3.21 -21.06
N SER A 86 -24.62 -3.33 -21.85
CA SER A 86 -23.99 -2.23 -22.58
C SER A 86 -24.13 -2.45 -24.08
N PHE A 87 -24.54 -1.43 -24.82
CA PHE A 87 -24.75 -1.48 -26.27
C PHE A 87 -24.41 -0.14 -26.95
N THR A 88 -24.29 -0.15 -28.27
CA THR A 88 -23.93 1.04 -29.06
C THR A 88 -25.14 1.94 -29.32
N MET A 89 -24.90 3.25 -29.44
CA MET A 89 -25.91 4.19 -29.92
C MET A 89 -26.44 3.79 -31.30
N GLY A 90 -27.76 3.77 -31.48
CA GLY A 90 -28.42 3.31 -32.71
C GLY A 90 -28.88 1.85 -32.68
N THR A 91 -28.62 1.11 -31.61
CA THR A 91 -29.24 -0.22 -31.38
C THR A 91 -30.76 -0.07 -31.29
N ASP A 92 -31.49 -0.98 -31.93
CA ASP A 92 -32.96 -1.02 -31.89
C ASP A 92 -33.47 -1.13 -30.44
N VAL A 93 -34.31 -0.17 -30.05
CA VAL A 93 -34.88 -0.08 -28.69
C VAL A 93 -35.79 -1.26 -28.38
N SER A 94 -36.53 -1.78 -29.38
CA SER A 94 -37.41 -2.93 -29.20
C SER A 94 -36.63 -4.20 -28.89
N TYR A 95 -35.47 -4.38 -29.53
CA TYR A 95 -34.56 -5.48 -29.24
C TYR A 95 -33.98 -5.37 -27.82
N VAL A 96 -33.54 -4.17 -27.41
CA VAL A 96 -33.04 -3.93 -26.05
C VAL A 96 -34.11 -4.21 -25.01
N ALA A 97 -35.36 -3.76 -25.23
CA ALA A 97 -36.47 -4.01 -24.33
C ALA A 97 -36.79 -5.51 -24.19
N GLN A 98 -36.77 -6.26 -25.29
CA GLN A 98 -36.97 -7.71 -25.26
C GLN A 98 -35.86 -8.43 -24.50
N LEU A 99 -34.60 -8.03 -24.72
CA LEU A 99 -33.44 -8.59 -24.03
C LEU A 99 -33.51 -8.34 -22.52
N VAL A 100 -33.81 -7.09 -22.11
CA VAL A 100 -33.97 -6.74 -20.69
C VAL A 100 -35.10 -7.57 -20.07
N ALA A 101 -36.26 -7.64 -20.72
CA ALA A 101 -37.39 -8.43 -20.22
C ALA A 101 -37.07 -9.93 -20.11
N ALA A 102 -36.25 -10.48 -21.02
CA ALA A 102 -35.80 -11.87 -20.94
C ALA A 102 -34.86 -12.11 -19.76
N LEU A 103 -33.90 -11.21 -19.53
CA LEU A 103 -32.96 -11.27 -18.39
C LEU A 103 -33.68 -11.14 -17.04
N GLU A 104 -34.74 -10.34 -16.98
CA GLU A 104 -35.59 -10.21 -15.79
C GLU A 104 -36.41 -11.47 -15.51
N ARG A 105 -36.73 -12.27 -16.52
CA ARG A 105 -37.43 -13.55 -16.33
C ARG A 105 -36.48 -14.70 -16.00
N GLY A 106 -35.31 -14.77 -16.65
CA GLY A 106 -34.41 -15.93 -16.59
C GLY A 106 -33.56 -16.10 -15.32
N GLY A 107 -33.38 -15.05 -14.50
CA GLY A 107 -32.56 -15.11 -13.27
C GLY A 107 -33.25 -15.72 -12.03
N SER A 108 -34.19 -16.63 -12.19
CA SER A 108 -34.87 -17.34 -11.09
C SER A 108 -34.79 -18.84 -11.29
N CYS A 109 -33.57 -19.39 -11.27
CA CYS A 109 -33.27 -20.80 -11.04
C CYS A 109 -31.97 -20.88 -10.23
#